data_AF-A0A842IG75-F1
#
_entry.id   AF-A0A842IG75-F1
#
_cell.length_a   1.000
_cell.length_b   1.000
_cell.length_c   1.000
_cell.angle_alpha   90.00
_cell.angle_beta   90.00
_cell.angle_gamma   90.00
#
_symmetry.space_group_name_H-M   'P 1'
#
loop_
_entity.id
_entity.type
_entity.pdbx_description
1 polymer ?
#
loop_
_entity_poly.entity_id
_entity_poly.type
_entity_poly.pdbx_seq_one_letter_code
_entity_poly.pdbx_strand_id
1 'polypeptide(L)'
;METIRIIIEKTKDGYSAYADNVEGIYAMGDSVAEVKQSVKDSIETIMEFGDDIPDVLKGDYTILYKFDMESLLNYFRGIIGFAGLEALTGIHQKQLQHYSSGLHKPREKTKEKIEHSLHRFGEDLLSIEL
;
A
#
# COMPACT_ATOMS: atom_id res chain seq x y z
N MET A 1 19.38 -6.81 -3.37
CA MET A 1 18.39 -6.04 -2.59
C MET A 1 17.10 -6.83 -2.63
N GLU A 2 16.72 -7.39 -1.50
CA GLU A 2 15.51 -8.22 -1.39
C GLU A 2 14.27 -7.33 -1.25
N THR A 3 13.08 -7.90 -1.44
CA THR A 3 11.82 -7.16 -1.27
C THR A 3 10.92 -7.83 -0.25
N ILE A 4 10.51 -7.09 0.77
CA ILE A 4 9.50 -7.50 1.74
C ILE A 4 8.15 -7.04 1.20
N ARG A 5 7.24 -7.98 0.93
CA ARG A 5 5.91 -7.68 0.40
C ARG A 5 4.91 -7.64 1.54
N ILE A 6 4.42 -6.44 1.83
CA ILE A 6 3.46 -6.18 2.88
C ILE A 6 2.07 -6.06 2.27
N ILE A 7 1.17 -6.96 2.65
CA ILE A 7 -0.23 -6.86 2.30
C ILE A 7 -0.90 -5.93 3.30
N ILE A 8 -1.59 -4.88 2.84
CA ILE A 8 -2.42 -4.00 3.67
C ILE A 8 -3.88 -4.23 3.32
N GLU A 9 -4.68 -4.49 4.35
CA GLU A 9 -6.12 -4.77 4.22
C GLU A 9 -6.93 -3.86 5.13
N LYS A 10 -8.12 -3.45 4.68
CA LYS A 10 -9.07 -2.71 5.51
C LYS A 10 -9.77 -3.67 6.47
N THR A 11 -9.82 -3.28 7.74
CA THR A 11 -10.62 -3.97 8.76
C THR A 11 -11.77 -3.08 9.23
N LYS A 12 -12.66 -3.64 10.06
CA LYS A 12 -13.78 -2.89 10.65
C LYS A 12 -13.29 -1.70 11.48
N ASP A 13 -12.20 -1.89 12.22
CA ASP A 13 -11.74 -0.93 13.22
C ASP A 13 -10.48 -0.15 12.77
N GLY A 14 -9.93 -0.43 11.57
CA GLY A 14 -8.70 0.21 11.12
C GLY A 14 -8.15 -0.45 9.87
N TYR A 15 -6.87 -0.77 9.89
CA TYR A 15 -6.13 -1.48 8.86
C TYR A 15 -5.23 -2.52 9.51
N SER A 16 -5.08 -3.67 8.87
CA SER A 16 -4.10 -4.69 9.24
C SER A 16 -3.07 -4.85 8.13
N ALA A 17 -1.88 -5.31 8.50
CA ALA A 17 -0.88 -5.69 7.54
C ALA A 17 -0.04 -6.88 7.98
N TYR A 18 0.46 -7.62 7.01
CA TYR A 18 1.38 -8.73 7.22
C TYR A 18 2.31 -8.89 6.02
N ALA A 19 3.51 -9.44 6.24
CA ALA A 19 4.36 -9.83 5.14
C ALA A 19 3.93 -11.19 4.58
N ASP A 20 3.73 -11.29 3.26
CA ASP A 20 3.35 -12.56 2.62
C ASP A 20 4.56 -13.48 2.35
N ASN A 21 5.77 -12.95 2.49
CA ASN A 21 7.03 -13.62 2.17
C ASN A 21 8.05 -13.60 3.32
N VAL A 22 7.68 -13.05 4.49
CA VAL A 22 8.54 -13.01 5.68
C VAL A 22 7.67 -13.29 6.90
N GLU A 23 7.93 -14.38 7.61
CA GLU A 23 7.16 -14.72 8.81
C GLU A 23 7.47 -13.75 9.96
N GLY A 24 6.48 -13.53 10.84
CA GLY A 24 6.66 -12.70 12.05
C GLY A 24 6.38 -11.21 11.87
N ILE A 25 6.33 -10.69 10.63
CA ILE A 25 5.99 -9.28 10.39
C ILE A 25 4.48 -9.11 10.33
N TYR A 26 3.93 -8.50 11.38
CA TYR A 26 2.52 -8.17 11.51
C TYR A 26 2.36 -6.74 12.02
N ALA A 27 1.32 -6.05 11.56
CA ALA A 27 1.07 -4.66 11.91
C ALA A 27 -0.42 -4.33 11.90
N MET A 28 -0.77 -3.28 12.65
CA MET A 28 -2.12 -2.74 12.72
C MET A 28 -2.08 -1.23 12.98
N GLY A 29 -3.13 -0.53 12.59
CA GLY A 29 -3.29 0.90 12.89
C GLY A 29 -4.63 1.44 12.40
N ASP A 30 -5.01 2.62 12.89
CA ASP A 30 -6.26 3.28 12.50
C ASP A 30 -6.12 3.94 11.11
N SER A 31 -4.88 4.24 10.72
CA SER A 31 -4.51 4.79 9.42
C SER A 31 -3.42 3.97 8.71
N VAL A 32 -3.34 4.09 7.37
CA VAL A 32 -2.25 3.46 6.60
C VAL A 32 -0.88 3.99 7.02
N ALA A 33 -0.80 5.25 7.47
CA ALA A 33 0.44 5.82 7.98
C ALA A 33 0.90 5.09 9.26
N GLU A 34 -0.02 4.88 10.20
CA GLU A 34 0.24 4.09 11.42
C GLU A 34 0.60 2.64 11.09
N VAL A 35 -0.11 1.99 10.16
CA VAL A 35 0.26 0.64 9.72
C VAL A 35 1.67 0.60 9.17
N LYS A 36 2.07 1.54 8.31
CA LYS A 36 3.43 1.59 7.76
C LYS A 36 4.47 1.80 8.85
N GLN A 37 4.15 2.55 9.91
CA GLN A 37 5.03 2.69 11.07
C GLN A 37 5.09 1.39 11.87
N SER A 38 3.94 0.79 12.20
CA SER A 38 3.86 -0.49 12.91
C SER A 38 4.59 -1.63 12.18
N VAL A 39 4.62 -1.63 10.84
CA VAL A 39 5.46 -2.56 10.05
C VAL A 39 6.95 -2.36 10.33
N LYS A 40 7.41 -1.11 10.40
CA LYS A 40 8.82 -0.80 10.71
C LYS A 40 9.15 -1.22 12.14
N ASP A 41 8.27 -0.91 13.10
CA ASP A 41 8.44 -1.28 14.50
C ASP A 41 8.47 -2.81 14.67
N SER A 42 7.65 -3.54 13.92
CA SER A 42 7.65 -5.01 13.89
C SER A 42 8.97 -5.57 13.35
N ILE A 43 9.50 -4.99 12.26
CA ILE A 43 10.81 -5.38 11.72
C ILE A 43 11.93 -5.09 12.72
N GLU A 44 11.93 -3.90 13.34
CA GLU A 44 12.90 -3.51 14.35
C GLU A 44 12.87 -4.47 15.55
N THR A 45 11.67 -4.82 16.03
CA THR A 45 11.49 -5.79 17.11
C THR A 45 12.09 -7.16 16.77
N ILE A 46 11.88 -7.66 15.54
CA ILE A 46 12.48 -8.93 15.07
C ILE A 46 14.00 -8.83 15.05
N MET A 47 14.55 -7.70 14.58
CA MET A 47 15.99 -7.49 14.49
C MET A 47 16.66 -7.36 15.87
N GLU A 48 15.97 -6.79 16.86
CA GLU A 48 16.50 -6.59 18.22
C GLU A 48 16.38 -7.82 19.11
N PHE A 49 15.25 -8.56 19.01
CA PHE A 49 14.90 -9.61 19.97
C PHE A 49 14.71 -11.00 19.34
N GLY A 50 14.81 -11.13 18.02
CA GLY A 50 14.60 -12.40 17.32
C GLY A 50 15.76 -13.36 17.49
N ASP A 51 15.47 -14.59 17.93
CA ASP A 51 16.46 -15.67 18.02
C ASP A 51 16.92 -16.15 16.63
N ASP A 52 16.03 -16.11 15.64
CA ASP A 52 16.29 -16.48 14.24
C ASP A 52 15.80 -15.38 13.30
N ILE A 53 16.69 -14.42 13.02
CA ILE A 53 16.40 -13.29 12.13
C ILE A 53 16.27 -13.82 10.68
N PRO A 54 15.15 -13.57 9.97
CA PRO A 54 15.01 -13.92 8.56
C PRO A 54 16.12 -13.32 7.69
N ASP A 55 16.67 -14.11 6.75
CA ASP A 55 17.81 -13.68 5.92
C ASP A 55 17.57 -12.39 5.13
N VAL A 56 16.32 -12.18 4.68
CA VAL A 56 15.86 -10.95 4.02
C VAL A 56 16.12 -9.69 4.84
N LEU A 57 16.10 -9.77 6.17
CA LEU A 57 16.30 -8.63 7.08
C LEU A 57 17.79 -8.40 7.40
N LYS A 58 18.68 -9.35 7.08
CA LYS A 58 20.12 -9.25 7.38
C LYS A 58 20.90 -8.40 6.38
N GLY A 59 20.30 -8.05 5.24
CA GLY A 59 20.90 -7.22 4.20
C GLY A 59 19.99 -6.08 3.78
N ASP A 60 20.35 -5.40 2.68
CA ASP A 60 19.53 -4.32 2.14
C ASP A 60 18.21 -4.85 1.56
N TYR A 61 17.10 -4.29 2.02
CA TYR A 61 15.76 -4.62 1.54
C TYR A 61 14.94 -3.37 1.21
N THR A 62 13.93 -3.56 0.37
CA THR A 62 12.85 -2.59 0.17
C THR A 62 11.52 -3.15 0.61
N ILE A 63 10.58 -2.27 0.96
CA ILE A 63 9.23 -2.66 1.32
C ILE A 63 8.30 -2.33 0.15
N LEU A 64 7.61 -3.35 -0.36
CA LEU A 64 6.55 -3.20 -1.34
C LEU A 64 5.20 -3.36 -0.64
N TYR A 65 4.41 -2.30 -0.61
CA TYR A 65 3.06 -2.34 -0.05
C TYR A 65 2.04 -2.70 -1.13
N LYS A 66 1.33 -3.80 -0.92
CA LYS A 66 0.24 -4.25 -1.77
C LYS A 66 -1.10 -3.99 -1.07
N PHE A 67 -1.95 -3.24 -1.75
CA PHE A 67 -3.29 -2.91 -1.27
C PHE A 67 -4.35 -3.68 -2.06
N ASP A 68 -5.48 -3.98 -1.42
CA ASP A 68 -6.71 -4.16 -2.17
C ASP A 68 -7.19 -2.81 -2.74
N MET A 69 -8.10 -2.85 -3.73
CA MET A 69 -8.58 -1.64 -4.39
C MET A 69 -9.31 -0.68 -3.44
N GLU A 70 -10.07 -1.21 -2.49
CA GLU A 70 -10.86 -0.40 -1.56
C GLU A 70 -9.94 0.38 -0.63
N SER A 71 -8.99 -0.31 0.00
CA SER A 71 -7.95 0.25 0.86
C SER A 71 -7.12 1.30 0.12
N LEU A 72 -6.69 0.99 -1.11
CA LEU A 72 -5.91 1.92 -1.95
C LEU A 72 -6.68 3.22 -2.21
N LEU A 73 -7.92 3.12 -2.69
CA LEU A 73 -8.70 4.30 -3.06
C LEU A 73 -9.10 5.12 -1.83
N ASN A 74 -9.42 4.48 -0.71
CA ASN A 74 -9.72 5.21 0.53
C ASN A 74 -8.49 5.91 1.10
N TYR A 75 -7.31 5.28 1.03
CA TYR A 75 -6.05 5.91 1.41
C TYR A 75 -5.75 7.14 0.54
N PHE A 76 -5.75 6.96 -0.78
CA PHE A 76 -5.43 8.06 -1.70
C PHE A 76 -6.51 9.14 -1.72
N ARG A 77 -7.78 8.86 -1.43
CA ARG A 77 -8.83 9.89 -1.35
C ARG A 77 -8.51 11.01 -0.35
N GLY A 78 -7.77 10.71 0.73
CA GLY A 78 -7.31 11.72 1.69
C GLY A 78 -6.23 12.66 1.15
N ILE A 79 -5.61 12.32 0.01
CA ILE A 79 -4.50 13.03 -0.61
C ILE A 79 -4.94 13.62 -1.97
N ILE A 80 -5.51 12.77 -2.82
CA ILE A 80 -6.01 13.04 -4.17
C ILE A 80 -7.48 12.65 -4.21
N GLY A 81 -8.38 13.64 -4.31
CA GLY A 81 -9.81 13.38 -4.46
C GLY A 81 -10.13 12.61 -5.75
N PHE A 82 -11.33 12.01 -5.84
CA PHE A 82 -11.71 11.21 -7.01
C PHE A 82 -11.60 11.94 -8.35
N ALA A 83 -11.79 13.27 -8.37
CA ALA A 83 -11.60 14.07 -9.58
C ALA A 83 -10.13 14.08 -10.04
N GLY A 84 -9.19 14.17 -9.10
CA GLY A 84 -7.76 14.05 -9.40
C GLY A 84 -7.40 12.62 -9.84
N LEU A 85 -7.94 11.60 -9.16
CA LEU A 85 -7.74 10.21 -9.58
C LEU A 85 -8.32 9.93 -10.97
N GLU A 86 -9.45 10.52 -11.32
CA GLU A 86 -9.99 10.45 -12.69
C GLU A 86 -9.04 11.13 -13.69
N ALA A 87 -8.51 12.31 -13.37
CA ALA A 87 -7.53 12.98 -14.23
C ALA A 87 -6.26 12.14 -14.44
N LEU A 88 -5.76 11.48 -13.39
CA LEU A 88 -4.57 10.63 -13.45
C LEU A 88 -4.81 9.31 -14.19
N THR A 89 -5.92 8.64 -13.88
CA THR A 89 -6.17 7.26 -14.34
C THR A 89 -7.07 7.18 -15.57
N GLY A 90 -7.78 8.26 -15.91
CA GLY A 90 -8.86 8.26 -16.89
C GLY A 90 -10.02 7.34 -16.53
N ILE A 91 -10.21 7.00 -15.25
CA ILE A 91 -11.36 6.22 -14.76
C ILE A 91 -12.36 7.18 -14.14
N HIS A 92 -13.60 7.09 -14.60
CA HIS A 92 -14.66 8.00 -14.19
C HIS A 92 -14.87 7.99 -12.66
N GLN A 93 -14.99 9.18 -12.05
CA GLN A 93 -15.16 9.37 -10.60
C GLN A 93 -16.19 8.43 -9.95
N LYS A 94 -17.37 8.26 -10.56
CA LYS A 94 -18.40 7.34 -10.05
C LYS A 94 -17.91 5.88 -9.95
N GLN A 95 -17.10 5.41 -10.92
CA GLN A 95 -16.54 4.06 -10.86
C GLN A 95 -15.54 3.94 -9.70
N LEU A 96 -14.68 4.94 -9.52
CA LEU A 96 -13.75 4.98 -8.39
C LEU A 96 -14.49 4.98 -7.03
N GLN A 97 -15.61 5.72 -6.91
CA GLN A 97 -16.45 5.70 -5.71
C GLN A 97 -17.08 4.32 -5.45
N HIS A 98 -17.52 3.63 -6.50
CA HIS A 98 -18.05 2.26 -6.39
C HIS A 98 -16.97 1.24 -5.99
N TYR A 99 -15.73 1.46 -6.42
CA TYR A 99 -14.60 0.61 -6.03
C TYR A 99 -14.15 0.90 -4.60
N SER A 100 -14.17 2.17 -4.16
CA SER A 100 -13.81 2.54 -2.79
C SER A 100 -14.81 2.11 -1.74
N SER A 101 -16.01 1.68 -2.12
CA SER A 101 -16.99 1.11 -1.19
C SER A 101 -16.92 -0.41 -1.07
N GLY A 102 -16.02 -1.07 -1.82
CA GLY A 102 -15.90 -2.53 -1.84
C GLY A 102 -17.02 -3.27 -2.58
N LEU A 103 -18.11 -2.59 -2.94
CA LEU A 103 -19.28 -3.19 -3.59
C LEU A 103 -18.98 -3.71 -5.00
N HIS A 104 -18.09 -3.02 -5.72
CA HIS A 104 -17.68 -3.40 -7.07
C HIS A 104 -16.18 -3.64 -7.13
N LYS A 105 -15.77 -4.80 -7.64
CA LYS A 105 -14.35 -5.11 -7.85
C LYS A 105 -13.96 -4.80 -9.30
N PRO A 106 -12.94 -3.97 -9.54
CA PRO A 106 -12.44 -3.73 -10.89
C PRO A 106 -11.86 -5.02 -11.48
N ARG A 107 -11.94 -5.13 -12.81
CA ARG A 107 -11.22 -6.16 -13.58
C ARG A 107 -9.71 -5.92 -13.50
N GLU A 108 -8.92 -6.95 -13.75
CA GLU A 108 -7.46 -6.88 -13.62
C GLU A 108 -6.84 -5.75 -14.46
N LYS A 109 -7.26 -5.62 -15.72
CA LYS A 109 -6.84 -4.51 -16.60
C LYS A 109 -7.11 -3.12 -16.01
N THR A 110 -8.18 -2.96 -15.23
CA THR A 110 -8.49 -1.68 -14.57
C THR A 110 -7.60 -1.47 -13.35
N LYS A 111 -7.26 -2.52 -12.60
CA LYS A 111 -6.29 -2.42 -11.49
C LYS A 111 -4.91 -2.03 -12.01
N GLU A 112 -4.42 -2.72 -13.03
CA GLU A 112 -3.14 -2.41 -13.71
C GLU A 112 -3.11 -0.97 -14.20
N LYS A 113 -4.23 -0.48 -14.79
CA LYS A 113 -4.35 0.92 -15.22
C LYS A 113 -4.20 1.90 -14.05
N ILE A 114 -4.86 1.63 -12.92
CA ILE A 114 -4.76 2.47 -11.72
C ILE A 114 -3.32 2.48 -11.21
N GLU A 115 -2.74 1.29 -11.03
CA GLU A 115 -1.36 1.11 -10.54
C GLU A 115 -0.35 1.85 -11.41
N HIS A 116 -0.35 1.59 -12.72
CA HIS A 116 0.57 2.25 -13.65
C HIS A 116 0.41 3.77 -13.69
N SER A 117 -0.83 4.27 -13.57
CA SER A 117 -1.08 5.72 -13.57
C SER A 117 -0.54 6.38 -12.31
N LEU A 118 -0.65 5.71 -11.15
CA LEU A 118 -0.08 6.21 -9.89
C LEU A 118 1.45 6.13 -9.90
N HIS A 119 2.05 5.07 -10.44
CA HIS A 119 3.51 4.98 -10.59
C HIS A 119 4.04 6.08 -11.50
N ARG A 120 3.43 6.30 -12.67
CA ARG A 120 3.81 7.40 -13.57
C ARG A 120 3.68 8.75 -12.88
N PHE A 121 2.59 8.98 -12.15
CA PHE A 121 2.43 10.22 -11.40
C PHE A 121 3.55 10.41 -10.36
N GLY A 122 3.96 9.33 -9.68
CA GLY A 122 5.12 9.36 -8.78
C GLY A 122 6.43 9.71 -9.50
N GLU A 123 6.67 9.13 -10.68
CA GLU A 123 7.84 9.44 -11.52
C GLU A 123 7.84 10.91 -11.96
N ASP A 124 6.69 11.42 -12.41
CA ASP A 124 6.50 12.82 -12.80
C ASP A 124 6.84 13.76 -11.62
N LEU A 125 6.33 13.46 -10.41
CA LEU A 125 6.61 14.25 -9.21
C LEU A 125 8.11 14.32 -8.87
N LEU A 126 8.85 13.23 -9.05
CA LEU A 126 10.30 13.16 -8.77
C LEU A 126 11.15 13.89 -9.82
N SER A 127 10.58 14.21 -10.99
CA SER A 127 11.28 14.84 -12.11
C SER A 127 11.28 16.38 -12.10
N ILE A 128 10.72 17.01 -11.06
CA ILE A 128 10.54 18.46 -10.95
C ILE A 128 11.67 19.10 -10.14
N GLU A 129 12.24 20.19 -10.65
CA GLU A 129 13.19 21.10 -9.96
C GLU A 129 12.64 22.54 -10.06
N LEU A 130 12.81 23.36 -9.01
CA LEU A 130 12.30 24.73 -8.92
C LEU A 130 13.43 25.75 -8.73
#